data_AF-A0A965ES82-F1
#
_entry.id   AF-A0A965ES82-F1
#
_cell.length_a   1.000
_cell.length_b   1.000
_cell.length_c   1.000
_cell.angle_alpha   90.00
_cell.angle_beta   90.00
_cell.angle_gamma   90.00
#
_symmetry.space_group_name_H-M   'P 1'
#
loop_
_entity.id
_entity.type
_entity.pdbx_description
1 polymer ?
#
loop_
_entity_poly.entity_id
_entity_poly.type
_entity_poly.pdbx_seq_one_letter_code
_entity_poly.pdbx_strand_id
1 'polypeptide(L)' 'MPKYYVTSGQMKFIIDSADEISAILATFRHYKGKGKMPAPTICVSENGFDHSENLTCYDTDQYMKQA' A
#
# COMPACT_ATOMS: atom_id res chain seq x y z
N MET A 1 -5.20 8.65 -14.56
CA MET A 1 -4.67 8.66 -13.19
C MET A 1 -3.55 7.62 -13.14
N PRO A 2 -2.40 7.92 -12.51
CA PRO A 2 -1.35 6.92 -12.31
C PRO A 2 -1.86 5.72 -11.50
N LYS A 3 -1.25 4.56 -11.75
CA LYS A 3 -1.58 3.29 -11.10
C LYS A 3 -0.52 2.97 -10.07
N TYR A 4 -0.96 2.73 -8.84
CA TYR A 4 -0.10 2.30 -7.75
C TYR A 4 -0.39 0.84 -7.42
N TYR A 5 0.67 0.06 -7.35
CA TYR A 5 0.69 -1.35 -7.02
C TYR A 5 1.08 -1.49 -5.56
N VAL A 6 0.11 -1.79 -4.70
CA VAL A 6 0.29 -1.84 -3.26
C VAL A 6 0.24 -3.28 -2.79
N THR A 7 1.25 -3.73 -2.05
CA THR A 7 1.33 -5.08 -1.49
C THR A 7 1.53 -5.01 0.02
N SER A 8 0.82 -5.85 0.78
CA SER A 8 1.02 -5.97 2.22
C SER A 8 0.84 -7.44 2.61
N GLY A 9 1.95 -8.08 2.97
CA GLY A 9 2.04 -9.52 3.14
C GLY A 9 1.72 -10.27 1.84
N GLN A 10 0.68 -11.10 1.85
CA GLN A 10 0.22 -11.87 0.69
C GLN A 10 -0.82 -11.15 -0.18
N MET A 11 -1.31 -9.99 0.26
CA MET A 11 -2.36 -9.27 -0.46
C MET A 11 -1.76 -8.23 -1.39
N LYS A 12 -2.33 -8.12 -2.59
CA LYS A 12 -1.91 -7.22 -3.65
C LYS A 12 -3.11 -6.39 -4.12
N PHE A 13 -2.92 -5.09 -4.29
CA PHE A 13 -3.92 -4.12 -4.73
C PHE A 13 -3.35 -3.27 -5.86
N ILE A 14 -4.22 -2.93 -6.81
CA ILE A 14 -3.91 -1.96 -7.86
C ILE A 14 -4.88 -0.81 -7.65
N ILE A 15 -4.36 0.37 -7.34
CA ILE A 15 -5.16 1.54 -6.99
C ILE A 15 -4.85 2.65 -7.98
N ASP A 16 -5.89 3.12 -8.66
CA ASP A 16 -5.84 4.35 -9.44
C ASP A 16 -5.90 5.54 -8.47
N SER A 17 -4.82 6.32 -8.39
CA SER A 17 -4.68 7.44 -7.46
C SER A 17 -3.94 8.60 -8.11
N ALA A 18 -4.08 9.81 -7.57
CA ALA A 18 -3.28 10.96 -8.00
C ALA A 18 -1.86 10.93 -7.44
N ASP A 19 -1.69 10.32 -6.27
CA ASP A 19 -0.45 10.27 -5.50
C ASP A 19 -0.32 8.96 -4.71
N GLU A 20 0.93 8.63 -4.35
CA GLU A 20 1.30 7.42 -3.61
C GLU A 20 0.61 7.35 -2.23
N ILE A 21 0.55 8.47 -1.51
CA ILE A 21 -0.01 8.55 -0.15
C ILE A 21 -1.50 8.18 -0.18
N SER A 22 -2.25 8.74 -1.12
CA SER A 22 -3.66 8.43 -1.35
C SER A 22 -3.87 6.96 -1.69
N ALA A 23 -2.96 6.33 -2.45
CA ALA A 23 -3.03 4.89 -2.74
C ALA A 23 -2.80 4.05 -1.47
N ILE A 24 -1.81 4.41 -0.64
CA ILE A 24 -1.54 3.75 0.64
C ILE A 24 -2.74 3.88 1.59
N LEU A 25 -3.30 5.08 1.74
CA LEU A 25 -4.47 5.32 2.61
C LEU A 25 -5.72 4.59 2.11
N ALA A 26 -5.95 4.56 0.80
CA ALA A 26 -7.05 3.79 0.20
C ALA A 26 -6.89 2.29 0.50
N THR A 27 -5.66 1.78 0.43
CA THR A 27 -5.31 0.42 0.83
C THR A 27 -5.69 0.17 2.29
N PHE A 28 -5.26 1.03 3.22
CA PHE A 28 -5.61 0.87 4.65
C PHE A 28 -7.11 0.92 4.93
N ARG A 29 -7.88 1.74 4.21
CA ARG A 29 -9.35 1.75 4.32
C ARG A 29 -9.97 0.41 3.93
N HIS A 30 -9.44 -0.25 2.90
CA HIS A 30 -9.89 -1.59 2.51
C HIS A 30 -9.61 -2.66 3.58
N TYR A 31 -8.52 -2.50 4.35
CA TYR A 31 -8.17 -3.37 5.49
C TYR A 31 -9.00 -3.10 6.74
N LYS A 32 -8.94 -1.85 7.24
CA LYS A 32 -9.58 -1.44 8.51
C LYS A 32 -11.10 -1.58 8.46
N GLY A 33 -11.72 -1.33 7.31
CA GLY A 33 -13.18 -1.47 7.13
C GLY A 33 -13.67 -2.92 7.07
N LYS A 34 -12.78 -3.90 6.90
CA LYS A 34 -13.15 -5.33 6.78
C LYS A 34 -12.66 -6.20 7.95
N GLY A 35 -12.10 -5.60 9.00
CA GLY A 35 -11.50 -6.33 10.12
C GLY A 35 -10.26 -7.16 9.72
N LYS A 36 -9.70 -6.92 8.52
CA LYS A 36 -8.46 -7.55 8.07
C LYS A 36 -7.32 -6.68 8.55
N MET A 37 -6.49 -7.21 9.45
CA MET A 37 -5.32 -6.49 9.92
C MET A 37 -4.35 -6.35 8.72
N PRO A 38 -3.90 -5.13 8.37
CA PRO A 38 -2.83 -4.99 7.40
C PRO A 38 -1.58 -5.68 7.94
N ALA A 39 -0.74 -6.23 7.06
CA ALA A 39 0.54 -6.75 7.50
C ALA A 39 1.40 -5.61 8.09
N PRO A 40 2.39 -5.93 8.94
CA PRO A 40 3.24 -4.92 9.58
C PRO A 40 3.98 -4.05 8.56
N THR A 41 4.11 -4.50 7.33
CA THR A 41 4.75 -3.77 6.23
C THR A 41 3.79 -3.63 5.05
N ILE A 42 3.76 -2.43 4.46
CA ILE A 42 3.10 -2.12 3.20
C ILE A 42 4.16 -1.66 2.20
N CYS A 43 4.16 -2.21 0.99
CA CYS A 43 5.06 -1.80 -0.06
C CYS A 43 4.28 -1.29 -1.26
N VAL A 44 4.80 -0.27 -1.93
CA VAL A 44 4.13 0.42 -3.02
C VAL A 44 5.08 0.55 -4.21
N SER A 45 4.54 0.48 -5.43
CA SER A 45 5.30 0.74 -6.66
C SER A 45 4.41 1.35 -7.73
N GLU A 46 4.98 2.18 -8.60
CA GLU A 46 4.34 2.66 -9.82
C GLU A 46 4.57 1.71 -11.02
N ASN A 47 5.55 0.80 -10.91
CA ASN A 47 6.05 -0.02 -12.02
C ASN A 47 5.57 -1.49 -11.99
N GLY A 48 4.67 -1.85 -11.06
CA GLY A 48 4.15 -3.22 -10.93
C GLY A 48 4.66 -3.98 -9.70
N PHE A 49 4.37 -5.28 -9.63
CA PHE A 49 4.79 -6.15 -8.52
C PHE A 49 6.06 -6.96 -8.81
N ASP A 50 6.54 -6.98 -10.06
CA ASP A 50 7.57 -7.91 -10.53
C ASP A 50 9.00 -7.45 -10.23
N HIS A 51 9.18 -6.16 -9.94
CA HIS A 51 10.49 -5.61 -9.59
C HIS A 51 10.54 -5.29 -8.11
N SER A 52 11.02 -6.24 -7.31
CA SER A 52 11.14 -6.08 -5.86
C SER A 52 12.03 -4.89 -5.45
N GLU A 53 12.94 -4.48 -6.34
CA GLU A 53 13.84 -3.35 -6.15
C GLU A 53 13.13 -1.99 -6.29
N ASN A 54 11.96 -1.95 -6.93
CA ASN A 54 11.15 -0.74 -7.15
C ASN A 54 9.96 -0.64 -6.17
N LEU A 55 9.96 -1.47 -5.12
CA LEU A 55 8.95 -1.45 -4.07
C LEU A 55 9.45 -0.60 -2.91
N THR A 56 8.82 0.54 -2.68
CA THR A 56 9.06 1.34 -1.47
C THR A 56 8.23 0.75 -0.34
N CYS A 57 8.89 0.22 0.68
CA CYS A 57 8.24 -0.41 1.83
C CYS A 57 8.20 0.51 3.05
N TYR A 58 7.05 0.53 3.71
CA TYR A 58 6.77 1.30 4.90
C TYR A 58 6.28 0.37 6.02
N ASP A 59 6.71 0.66 7.24
CA ASP A 59 6.10 0.06 8.42
C ASP A 59 4.70 0.67 8.62
N THR A 60 3.68 -0.18 8.59
CA THR A 60 2.27 0.25 8.64
C THR A 60 1.97 0.99 9.94
N ASP A 61 2.52 0.55 11.07
CA ASP A 61 2.25 1.15 12.37
C ASP A 61 2.95 2.50 12.53
N GLN A 62 4.17 2.63 12.04
CA GLN A 62 4.87 3.92 12.00
C GLN A 62 4.18 4.90 11.06
N TYR A 63 3.78 4.45 9.88
CA TYR A 63 3.09 5.30 8.90
C TYR A 63 1.77 5.83 9.46
N MET A 64 0.99 4.97 10.12
CA MET A 64 -0.29 5.34 10.75
C MET A 64 -0.13 6.24 11.99
N LYS A 65 1.06 6.30 12.61
CA LYS A 65 1.35 7.23 13.72
C LYS A 65 1.76 8.62 13.25
N GLN A 66 2.20 8.75 11.98
CA GLN A 66 2.66 10.00 11.39
C GLN A 66 1.58 10.70 10.54
N ALA A 67 0.60 9.94 10.02
CA ALA A 67 -0.54 10.43 9.25
C ALA A 67 -1.72 10.86 10.13
#